data_AF-K2F7T4-F1
#
_entry.id   AF-K2F7T4-F1
#
_cell.length_a   1.000
_cell.length_b   1.000
_cell.length_c   1.000
_cell.angle_alpha   90.00
_cell.angle_beta   90.00
_cell.angle_gamma   90.00
#
_symmetry.space_group_name_H-M   'P 1'
#
loop_
_entity.id
_entity.type
_entity.pdbx_description
1 polymer ?
#
loop_
_entity_poly.entity_id
_entity_poly.type
_entity_poly.pdbx_seq_one_letter_code
_entity_poly.pdbx_strand_id
1 'polypeptide(L)'
;MLMLTDYQKYRLYEILPGLSIWLTLILCVGLSFIKPLWMIYFIIVFDVYWVLKVVNFVFYLNVAWIRYHKIKKINWKEALYHEITNYKDKHHLVFLTLYNEEWVVVADALKSLKDSVYDKDSFTIVIAGEARKKEHCEDIFEKVKQNFEK
;
A
#
# COMPACT_ATOMS: atom_id res chain seq x y z
N MET A 1 -8.84 -41.00 10.86
CA MET A 1 -8.15 -39.89 10.15
C MET A 1 -9.23 -38.90 9.71
N LEU A 2 -9.57 -37.93 10.55
CA LEU A 2 -10.63 -36.96 10.26
C LEU A 2 -10.13 -36.00 9.17
N MET A 3 -10.58 -36.20 7.95
CA MET A 3 -10.34 -35.31 6.82
C MET A 3 -11.22 -34.07 7.00
N LEU A 4 -10.65 -32.99 7.56
CA LEU A 4 -11.31 -31.68 7.60
C LEU A 4 -11.54 -31.17 6.17
N THR A 5 -12.75 -30.69 5.89
CA THR A 5 -13.09 -30.05 4.60
C THR A 5 -12.30 -28.75 4.44
N ASP A 6 -11.99 -28.33 3.21
CA ASP A 6 -11.19 -27.12 2.95
C ASP A 6 -11.77 -25.85 3.56
N TYR A 7 -13.11 -25.75 3.62
CA TYR A 7 -13.81 -24.68 4.32
C TYR A 7 -13.54 -24.65 5.83
N GLN A 8 -13.44 -25.81 6.48
CA GLN A 8 -13.15 -25.91 7.91
C GLN A 8 -11.69 -25.57 8.21
N LYS A 9 -10.76 -25.99 7.34
CA LYS A 9 -9.34 -25.60 7.44
C LYS A 9 -9.18 -24.08 7.29
N TYR A 10 -9.86 -23.49 6.31
CA TYR A 10 -9.85 -22.04 6.09
C TYR A 10 -10.34 -21.27 7.33
N ARG A 11 -11.50 -21.65 7.87
CA ARG A 11 -12.05 -21.08 9.12
C ARG A 11 -11.11 -21.23 10.31
N LEU A 12 -10.43 -22.36 10.44
CA LEU A 12 -9.46 -22.57 11.51
C LEU A 12 -8.28 -21.59 11.40
N TYR A 13 -7.69 -21.47 10.20
CA TYR A 13 -6.59 -20.54 9.94
C TYR A 13 -6.99 -19.07 10.12
N GLU A 14 -8.24 -18.72 9.83
CA GLU A 14 -8.78 -17.37 10.03
C GLU A 14 -8.87 -16.98 11.53
N ILE A 15 -9.10 -17.97 12.41
CA ILE A 15 -9.23 -17.74 13.85
C ILE A 15 -7.85 -17.72 14.55
N LEU A 16 -6.84 -18.41 14.00
CA LEU A 16 -5.51 -18.50 14.62
C LEU A 16 -4.89 -17.16 15.02
N PRO A 17 -4.93 -16.08 14.20
CA PRO A 17 -4.35 -14.80 14.57
C PRO A 17 -5.03 -14.23 15.83
N GLY A 18 -6.36 -14.19 15.84
CA GLY A 18 -7.12 -13.70 17.00
C GLY A 18 -6.90 -14.56 18.25
N LEU A 19 -6.96 -15.89 18.09
CA LEU A 19 -6.73 -16.83 19.17
C LEU A 19 -5.33 -16.70 19.76
N SER A 20 -4.30 -16.50 18.93
CA SER A 20 -2.93 -16.34 19.39
C SER A 20 -2.76 -15.11 20.29
N ILE A 21 -3.43 -14.00 19.97
CA ILE A 21 -3.41 -12.77 20.76
C ILE A 21 -4.10 -13.00 22.11
N TRP A 22 -5.33 -13.51 22.09
CA TRP A 22 -6.08 -13.78 23.32
C TRP A 22 -5.39 -14.79 24.23
N LEU A 23 -4.83 -15.86 23.65
CA LEU A 23 -4.06 -16.85 24.38
C LEU A 23 -2.84 -16.23 25.04
N THR A 24 -2.09 -15.39 24.32
CA THR A 24 -0.89 -14.71 24.86
C THR A 24 -1.25 -13.80 26.03
N LEU A 25 -2.33 -13.01 25.92
CA LEU A 25 -2.78 -12.12 26.99
C LEU A 25 -3.24 -12.88 28.24
N ILE A 26 -4.06 -13.92 28.06
CA ILE A 26 -4.55 -14.74 29.18
C ILE A 26 -3.38 -15.47 29.84
N LEU A 27 -2.44 -15.99 29.05
CA LEU A 27 -1.25 -16.67 29.54
C LEU A 27 -0.34 -15.71 30.32
N CYS A 28 -0.17 -14.47 29.84
CA CYS A 28 0.56 -13.42 30.55
C CYS A 28 -0.04 -13.15 31.94
N VAL A 29 -1.35 -12.96 32.03
CA VAL A 29 -2.01 -12.68 33.32
C VAL A 29 -1.99 -13.91 34.21
N GLY A 30 -2.35 -15.09 33.69
CA GLY A 30 -2.43 -16.34 34.47
C GLY A 30 -1.09 -16.80 35.04
N LEU A 31 -0.03 -16.82 34.22
CA LEU A 31 1.30 -17.23 34.69
C LEU A 31 1.93 -16.21 35.63
N SER A 32 1.53 -14.93 35.57
CA SER A 32 1.97 -13.93 36.55
C SER A 32 1.56 -14.29 37.98
N PHE A 33 0.41 -14.94 38.17
CA PHE A 33 -0.04 -15.39 39.50
C PHE A 33 0.49 -16.79 39.87
N ILE A 34 0.59 -17.70 38.90
CA ILE A 34 0.91 -19.12 39.17
C ILE A 34 2.43 -19.35 39.28
N LYS A 35 3.24 -18.74 38.40
CA LYS A 35 4.70 -18.90 38.35
C LYS A 35 5.39 -17.61 37.87
N PRO A 36 5.56 -16.60 38.74
CA PRO A 36 6.10 -15.29 38.35
C PRO A 36 7.52 -15.37 37.76
N LEU A 37 8.37 -16.29 38.24
CA LEU A 37 9.73 -16.47 37.69
C LEU A 37 9.71 -16.91 36.22
N TRP A 38 8.79 -17.79 35.83
CA TRP A 38 8.67 -18.24 34.44
C TRP A 38 8.15 -17.12 33.53
N MET A 39 7.23 -16.30 34.05
CA MET A 39 6.74 -15.12 33.35
C MET A 39 7.87 -14.11 33.06
N ILE A 40 8.76 -13.88 34.02
CA ILE A 40 9.92 -12.99 33.83
C ILE A 40 10.80 -13.47 32.66
N TYR A 41 11.14 -14.76 32.62
CA TYR A 41 11.93 -15.31 31.51
C TYR A 41 11.20 -15.18 30.17
N PHE A 42 9.89 -15.43 30.12
CA PHE A 42 9.08 -15.30 28.92
C PHE A 42 9.08 -13.86 28.38
N ILE A 43 8.85 -12.87 29.25
CA ILE A 43 8.84 -11.45 28.88
C ILE A 43 10.21 -11.02 28.34
N ILE A 44 11.31 -11.41 29.01
CA ILE A 44 12.66 -11.05 28.55
C ILE A 44 12.92 -11.59 27.15
N VAL A 45 12.59 -12.85 26.87
CA VAL A 45 12.76 -13.45 25.54
C VAL A 45 11.87 -12.75 24.50
N PHE A 46 10.63 -12.46 24.86
CA PHE A 46 9.69 -11.75 24.01
C PHE A 46 10.20 -10.34 23.65
N ASP A 47 10.67 -9.58 24.64
CA ASP A 47 11.21 -8.24 24.45
C ASP A 47 12.46 -8.26 23.56
N VAL A 48 13.39 -9.21 23.79
CA VAL A 48 14.57 -9.40 22.94
C VAL A 48 14.17 -9.71 21.50
N TYR A 49 13.23 -10.62 21.29
CA TYR A 49 12.69 -10.92 19.95
C TYR A 49 12.09 -9.67 19.30
N TRP A 50 11.31 -8.89 20.06
CA TRP A 50 10.66 -7.68 19.56
C TRP A 50 11.68 -6.60 19.19
N VAL A 51 12.71 -6.41 20.02
CA VAL A 51 13.83 -5.50 19.73
C VAL A 51 14.53 -5.91 18.43
N LEU A 52 14.83 -7.20 18.24
CA LEU A 52 15.44 -7.68 17.00
C LEU A 52 14.56 -7.42 15.76
N LYS A 53 13.24 -7.61 15.90
CA LYS A 53 12.27 -7.30 14.83
C LYS A 53 12.22 -5.81 14.51
N VAL A 54 12.22 -4.94 15.53
CA VAL A 54 12.25 -3.49 15.33
C VAL A 54 13.56 -3.04 14.69
N VAL A 55 14.70 -3.55 15.14
CA VAL A 55 16.00 -3.23 14.53
C VAL A 55 16.01 -3.61 13.05
N ASN A 56 15.51 -4.80 12.70
CA ASN A 56 15.37 -5.23 11.32
C ASN A 56 14.47 -4.29 10.50
N PHE A 57 13.31 -3.93 11.04
CA PHE A 57 12.38 -3.01 10.40
C PHE A 57 12.99 -1.62 10.19
N VAL A 58 13.60 -1.05 11.22
CA VAL A 58 14.26 0.27 11.18
C VAL A 58 15.41 0.26 10.18
N PHE A 59 16.20 -0.82 10.11
CA PHE A 59 17.26 -0.94 9.12
C PHE A 59 16.72 -0.82 7.69
N TYR A 60 15.72 -1.61 7.33
CA TYR A 60 15.12 -1.54 5.98
C TYR A 60 14.45 -0.20 5.70
N LEU A 61 13.79 0.38 6.71
CA LEU A 61 13.17 1.70 6.58
C LEU A 61 14.21 2.79 6.29
N ASN A 62 15.36 2.76 6.96
CA ASN A 62 16.46 3.70 6.71
C ASN A 62 17.04 3.52 5.29
N VAL A 63 17.26 2.27 4.85
CA VAL A 63 17.75 1.99 3.49
C VAL A 63 16.76 2.50 2.44
N ALA A 64 15.47 2.24 2.63
CA ALA A 64 14.41 2.73 1.75
C ALA A 64 14.35 4.26 1.73
N TRP A 65 14.47 4.90 2.90
CA TRP A 65 14.49 6.36 3.05
C TRP A 65 15.65 6.99 2.28
N ILE A 66 16.87 6.47 2.45
CA ILE A 66 18.06 6.98 1.74
C ILE A 66 17.89 6.80 0.23
N ARG A 67 17.44 5.62 -0.22
CA ARG A 67 17.21 5.34 -1.64
C ARG A 67 16.16 6.28 -2.23
N TYR A 68 15.04 6.47 -1.52
CA TYR A 68 13.98 7.40 -1.93
C TYR A 68 14.51 8.83 -2.08
N HIS A 69 15.29 9.33 -1.11
CA HIS A 69 15.86 10.67 -1.18
C HIS A 69 16.89 10.85 -2.30
N LYS A 70 17.65 9.81 -2.63
CA LYS A 70 18.54 9.82 -3.80
C LYS A 70 17.73 9.89 -5.09
N ILE A 71 16.75 9.00 -5.24
CA ILE A 71 15.90 8.91 -6.43
C ILE A 71 15.09 10.18 -6.67
N LYS A 72 14.54 10.78 -5.62
CA LYS A 72 13.76 12.02 -5.70
C LYS A 72 14.55 13.20 -6.28
N LYS A 73 15.87 13.21 -6.13
CA LYS A 73 16.74 14.28 -6.66
C LYS A 73 17.09 14.09 -8.14
N ILE A 74 16.79 12.94 -8.72
CA ILE A 74 17.10 12.66 -10.13
C ILE A 74 16.12 13.41 -11.01
N ASN A 75 16.63 14.13 -12.01
CA ASN A 75 15.82 14.71 -13.06
C ASN A 75 15.44 13.61 -14.07
N TRP A 76 14.30 12.98 -13.83
CA TRP A 76 13.82 11.87 -14.65
C TRP A 76 13.57 12.24 -16.12
N LYS A 77 13.22 13.50 -16.41
CA LYS A 77 13.01 13.96 -17.78
C LYS A 77 14.32 13.96 -18.58
N GLU A 78 15.41 14.38 -17.93
CA GLU A 78 16.74 14.38 -18.54
C GLU A 78 17.31 12.97 -18.69
N ALA A 79 17.13 12.11 -17.67
CA ALA A 79 17.51 10.71 -17.75
C ALA A 79 16.78 9.98 -18.89
N LEU A 80 15.47 10.24 -19.07
CA LEU A 80 14.68 9.68 -20.17
C LEU A 80 15.28 10.01 -21.54
N TYR A 81 15.68 11.26 -21.77
CA TYR A 81 16.21 11.71 -23.05
C TYR A 81 17.59 11.15 -23.40
N HIS A 82 18.41 10.82 -22.39
CA HIS A 82 19.78 10.33 -22.61
C HIS A 82 19.89 8.81 -22.55
N GLU A 83 19.10 8.14 -21.70
CA GLU A 83 19.24 6.70 -21.45
C GLU A 83 18.34 5.85 -22.35
N ILE A 84 17.21 6.40 -22.81
CA ILE A 84 16.22 5.66 -23.61
C ILE A 84 16.19 6.24 -25.02
N THR A 85 16.78 5.55 -25.99
CA THR A 85 16.82 6.01 -27.39
C THR A 85 15.46 6.06 -28.06
N ASN A 86 14.54 5.15 -27.70
CA ASN A 86 13.24 5.00 -28.36
C ASN A 86 12.05 5.46 -27.48
N TYR A 87 12.25 6.51 -26.68
CA TYR A 87 11.19 7.00 -25.77
C TYR A 87 10.01 7.63 -26.51
N LYS A 88 10.24 8.21 -27.70
CA LYS A 88 9.20 8.86 -28.52
C LYS A 88 8.18 7.89 -29.12
N ASP A 89 8.56 6.63 -29.28
CA ASP A 89 7.69 5.59 -29.86
C ASP A 89 6.80 4.92 -28.81
N LYS A 90 6.95 5.30 -27.53
CA LYS A 90 6.24 4.67 -26.41
C LYS A 90 5.04 5.50 -26.02
N HIS A 91 3.86 4.89 -26.13
CA HIS A 91 2.64 5.45 -25.55
C HIS A 91 2.38 4.87 -24.16
N HIS A 92 2.10 5.75 -23.21
CA HIS A 92 1.79 5.44 -21.83
C HIS A 92 0.28 5.48 -21.60
N LEU A 93 -0.29 4.37 -21.15
CA LEU A 93 -1.69 4.29 -20.75
C LEU A 93 -1.78 4.36 -19.22
N VAL A 94 -2.38 5.42 -18.69
CA VAL A 94 -2.54 5.64 -17.25
C VAL A 94 -3.99 5.42 -16.86
N PHE A 95 -4.25 4.40 -16.04
CA PHE A 95 -5.59 4.14 -15.52
C PHE A 95 -5.78 4.84 -14.16
N LEU A 96 -6.76 5.73 -14.10
CA LEU A 96 -7.24 6.35 -12.87
C LEU A 96 -8.57 5.69 -12.49
N THR A 97 -8.52 4.75 -11.54
CA THR A 97 -9.71 4.04 -11.06
C THR A 97 -10.35 4.77 -9.89
N LEU A 98 -11.67 4.98 -9.93
CA LEU A 98 -12.44 5.73 -8.95
C LEU A 98 -13.51 4.85 -8.30
N TYR A 99 -13.75 5.07 -7.01
CA TYR A 99 -14.82 4.47 -6.23
C TYR A 99 -15.68 5.52 -5.51
N ASN A 100 -15.09 6.27 -4.57
CA ASN A 100 -15.82 7.22 -3.72
C ASN A 100 -14.94 8.44 -3.35
N GLU A 101 -13.93 8.72 -4.16
CA GLU A 101 -13.03 9.86 -4.00
C GLU A 101 -13.76 11.17 -4.31
N GLU A 102 -13.41 12.24 -3.59
CA GLU A 102 -13.98 13.56 -3.85
C GLU A 102 -13.35 14.22 -5.08
N TRP A 103 -14.06 15.18 -5.69
CA TRP A 103 -13.58 15.92 -6.86
C TRP A 103 -12.18 16.52 -6.66
N VAL A 104 -11.90 17.07 -5.48
CA VAL A 104 -10.59 17.69 -5.18
C VAL A 104 -9.46 16.68 -5.34
N VAL A 105 -9.65 15.45 -4.87
CA VAL A 105 -8.64 14.39 -4.97
C VAL A 105 -8.39 14.02 -6.43
N VAL A 106 -9.45 13.91 -7.23
CA VAL A 106 -9.34 13.59 -8.66
C VAL A 106 -8.69 14.73 -9.43
N ALA A 107 -9.09 15.98 -9.15
CA ALA A 107 -8.52 17.17 -9.77
C ALA A 107 -7.02 17.32 -9.48
N ASP A 108 -6.62 17.12 -8.22
CA ASP A 108 -5.21 17.17 -7.81
C ASP A 108 -4.38 16.06 -8.46
N ALA A 109 -4.94 14.85 -8.58
CA ALA A 109 -4.29 13.73 -9.27
C ALA A 109 -4.09 14.03 -10.76
N LEU A 110 -5.12 14.53 -11.46
CA LEU A 110 -5.04 14.90 -12.87
C LEU A 110 -4.09 16.08 -13.11
N LYS A 111 -4.07 17.06 -12.21
CA LYS A 111 -3.13 18.19 -12.27
C LYS A 111 -1.68 17.72 -12.09
N SER A 112 -1.44 16.87 -11.09
CA SER A 112 -0.12 16.27 -10.86
C SER A 112 0.37 15.45 -12.06
N LEU A 113 -0.53 14.70 -12.70
CA LEU A 113 -0.24 13.97 -13.94
C LEU A 113 0.13 14.95 -15.06
N LYS A 114 -0.68 15.98 -15.30
CA LYS A 114 -0.42 17.01 -16.31
C LYS A 114 0.95 17.66 -16.12
N ASP A 115 1.34 17.96 -14.88
CA ASP A 115 2.62 18.61 -14.56
C ASP A 115 3.82 17.65 -14.70
N SER A 116 3.58 16.33 -14.64
CA SER A 116 4.61 15.29 -14.70
C SER A 116 4.87 14.75 -16.12
N VAL A 117 3.95 14.98 -17.07
CA VAL A 117 4.02 14.46 -18.44
C VAL A 117 5.13 15.16 -19.24
N TYR A 118 6.02 14.36 -19.87
CA TYR A 118 7.12 14.90 -20.68
C TYR A 118 6.69 15.30 -22.10
N ASP A 119 5.69 14.62 -22.65
CA ASP A 119 5.10 14.86 -23.96
C ASP A 119 3.62 14.48 -23.92
N LYS A 120 2.74 15.37 -24.35
CA LYS A 120 1.28 15.22 -24.19
C LYS A 120 0.73 14.11 -25.08
N ASP A 121 1.30 13.95 -26.27
CA ASP A 121 0.82 12.98 -27.27
C ASP A 121 1.23 11.54 -26.91
N SER A 122 2.22 11.41 -26.04
CA SER A 122 2.71 10.12 -25.55
C SER A 122 1.85 9.54 -24.41
N PHE A 123 0.91 10.28 -23.82
CA PHE A 123 0.11 9.81 -22.69
C PHE A 123 -1.38 9.76 -22.99
N THR A 124 -2.01 8.64 -22.67
CA THR A 124 -3.47 8.47 -22.67
C THR A 124 -3.92 8.19 -21.25
N ILE A 125 -4.78 9.04 -20.71
CA ILE A 125 -5.35 8.87 -19.37
C ILE A 125 -6.75 8.28 -19.51
N VAL A 126 -6.97 7.13 -18.87
CA VAL A 126 -8.27 6.46 -18.81
C VAL A 126 -8.80 6.58 -17.40
N ILE A 127 -9.93 7.26 -17.25
CA ILE A 127 -10.62 7.36 -15.96
C ILE A 127 -11.74 6.33 -15.96
N ALA A 128 -11.68 5.40 -15.00
CA ALA A 128 -12.62 4.30 -14.88
C ALA A 128 -13.27 4.31 -13.50
N GLY A 129 -14.60 4.19 -13.44
CA GLY A 129 -15.37 4.18 -12.19
C GLY A 129 -15.95 2.80 -11.89
N GLU A 130 -16.06 2.44 -10.62
CA GLU A 130 -16.77 1.23 -10.22
C GLU A 130 -18.28 1.32 -10.45
N ALA A 131 -18.88 0.27 -11.00
CA ALA A 131 -20.32 0.19 -11.25
C ALA A 131 -21.18 0.38 -9.99
N ARG A 132 -20.63 0.06 -8.80
CA ARG A 132 -21.30 0.22 -7.50
C ARG A 132 -21.57 1.69 -7.13
N LYS A 133 -20.80 2.62 -7.67
CA LYS A 133 -20.85 4.07 -7.39
C LYS A 133 -21.00 4.88 -8.67
N LYS A 134 -21.85 4.39 -9.58
CA LYS A 134 -22.04 4.92 -10.93
C LYS A 134 -22.35 6.42 -10.94
N GLU A 135 -23.37 6.88 -10.22
CA GLU A 135 -23.78 8.30 -10.21
C GLU A 135 -22.65 9.24 -9.77
N HIS A 136 -21.93 8.86 -8.71
CA HIS A 136 -20.77 9.60 -8.21
C HIS A 136 -19.63 9.66 -9.22
N CYS A 137 -19.36 8.55 -9.90
CA CYS A 137 -18.34 8.50 -10.95
C CYS A 137 -18.74 9.32 -12.18
N GLU A 138 -20.03 9.30 -12.57
CA GLU A 138 -20.55 10.08 -13.70
C GLU A 138 -20.43 11.59 -13.46
N ASP A 139 -20.77 12.08 -12.25
CA ASP A 139 -20.55 13.48 -11.86
C ASP A 139 -19.06 13.87 -11.95
N ILE A 140 -18.16 12.99 -11.51
CA ILE A 140 -16.72 13.24 -11.67
C ILE A 140 -16.33 13.29 -13.15
N PHE A 141 -16.83 12.38 -13.99
CA PHE A 141 -16.50 12.38 -15.42
C PHE A 141 -16.94 13.67 -16.09
N GLU A 142 -18.12 14.19 -15.76
CA GLU A 142 -18.58 15.49 -16.26
C GLU A 142 -17.65 16.63 -15.83
N LYS A 143 -17.26 16.66 -14.55
CA LYS A 143 -16.31 17.65 -14.04
C LYS A 143 -14.94 17.55 -14.70
N VAL A 144 -14.45 16.34 -15.00
CA VAL A 144 -13.20 16.16 -15.75
C VAL A 144 -13.33 16.78 -17.14
N LYS A 145 -14.39 16.44 -17.87
CA LYS A 145 -14.62 16.97 -19.22
C LYS A 145 -14.64 18.51 -19.23
N GLN A 146 -15.39 19.11 -18.31
CA GLN A 146 -15.49 20.58 -18.21
C GLN A 146 -14.14 21.27 -17.93
N ASN A 147 -13.26 20.64 -17.15
CA ASN A 147 -12.01 21.26 -16.70
C ASN A 147 -10.78 20.93 -17.57
N PHE A 148 -10.79 19.81 -18.30
CA PHE A 148 -9.60 19.30 -18.99
C PHE A 148 -9.79 19.00 -20.48
N GLU A 149 -11.02 18.96 -21.02
CA GLU A 149 -11.29 18.61 -22.44
C GLU A 149 -11.29 19.84 -23.38
N LYS A 150 -10.37 20.80 -23.15
CA LYS A 150 -10.15 21.96 -24.03
C LYS A 150 -8.81 21.89 -24.77
#